data_AF-A0A6L6IZB6-F1
#
_entry.id   AF-A0A6L6IZB6-F1
#
_cell.length_a   1.000
_cell.length_b   1.000
_cell.length_c   1.000
_cell.angle_alpha   90.00
_cell.angle_beta   90.00
_cell.angle_gamma   90.00
#
_symmetry.space_group_name_H-M   'P 1'
#
loop_
_entity.id
_entity.type
_entity.pdbx_description
1 polymer ?
#
loop_
_entity_poly.entity_id
_entity_poly.type
_entity_poly.pdbx_seq_one_letter_code
_entity_poly.pdbx_strand_id
1 'polypeptide(L)'
;MAGPQFFHLQSYSRKPNKAGQSIAQVPGEAARLPEFSQHVPEPKPCRVIFGLSPAEVQTRHDEMVAAGRCEVTLKDGTTAIRGIRKDRHTLMTAVASYPDSAPRRGVGAPTLGEVRACSGGHGGQPDGWIVGHTGERFKAH
;
A
#
# COMPACT_ATOMS: atom_id res chain seq x y z
N MET A 1 24.01 19.68 7.35
CA MET A 1 22.62 19.83 7.83
C MET A 1 21.85 18.57 7.44
N ALA A 2 21.06 18.00 8.35
CA ALA A 2 20.15 16.92 7.98
C ALA A 2 19.10 17.49 7.02
N GLY A 3 18.95 16.89 5.84
CA GLY A 3 17.97 17.38 4.85
C GLY A 3 16.52 17.06 5.24
N PRO A 4 15.54 17.41 4.38
CA PRO A 4 14.12 17.33 4.70
C PRO A 4 13.64 15.89 4.85
N GLN A 5 12.80 15.62 5.85
CA GLN A 5 12.06 14.38 5.98
C GLN A 5 10.75 14.48 5.19
N PHE A 6 10.39 13.41 4.50
CA PHE A 6 9.19 13.34 3.66
C PHE A 6 8.28 12.22 4.15
N PHE A 7 7.00 12.53 4.29
CA PHE A 7 5.94 11.57 4.60
C PHE A 7 4.71 11.91 3.76
N HIS A 8 4.24 10.96 2.95
CA HIS A 8 3.09 11.13 2.08
C HIS A 8 2.07 10.02 2.33
N LEU A 9 0.81 10.38 2.53
CA LEU A 9 -0.30 9.44 2.65
C LEU A 9 -1.16 9.50 1.40
N GLN A 10 -1.53 8.34 0.89
CA GLN A 10 -2.44 8.23 -0.24
C GLN A 10 -3.40 7.06 -0.04
N SER A 11 -4.64 7.23 -0.48
CA SER A 11 -5.62 6.16 -0.49
C SER A 11 -6.03 5.80 -1.91
N TYR A 12 -6.40 4.54 -2.10
CA TYR A 12 -6.73 3.99 -3.41
C TYR A 12 -8.05 3.23 -3.37
N SER A 13 -8.74 3.25 -4.51
CA SER A 13 -9.92 2.44 -4.77
C SER A 13 -9.59 1.30 -5.75
N ARG A 14 -10.45 0.28 -5.81
CA ARG A 14 -10.29 -0.82 -6.78
C ARG A 14 -10.52 -0.37 -8.21
N LYS A 15 -11.33 0.68 -8.42
CA LYS A 15 -11.50 1.29 -9.72
C LYS A 15 -10.30 2.20 -10.01
N PRO A 16 -9.61 2.03 -11.15
CA PRO A 16 -8.56 2.95 -11.56
C PRO A 16 -9.10 4.38 -11.74
N ASN A 17 -8.32 5.37 -11.29
CA ASN A 17 -8.60 6.77 -11.58
C ASN A 17 -8.17 7.14 -13.02
N LYS A 18 -8.37 8.41 -13.41
CA LYS A 18 -7.99 8.89 -14.75
C LYS A 18 -6.47 8.79 -15.03
N ALA A 19 -5.65 8.78 -13.98
CA ALA A 19 -4.21 8.61 -14.05
C ALA A 19 -3.77 7.13 -13.97
N GLY A 20 -4.71 6.17 -13.98
CA GLY A 20 -4.42 4.74 -13.90
C GLY A 20 -4.20 4.20 -12.48
N GLN A 21 -4.20 5.07 -11.47
CA GLN A 21 -3.92 4.67 -10.09
C GLN A 21 -5.06 3.84 -9.50
N SER A 22 -4.71 2.69 -8.96
CA SER A 22 -5.64 1.74 -8.36
C SER A 22 -4.96 0.92 -7.28
N ILE A 23 -5.75 0.19 -6.51
CA ILE A 23 -5.21 -0.75 -5.52
C ILE A 23 -4.27 -1.78 -6.14
N ALA A 24 -4.60 -2.34 -7.31
CA ALA A 24 -3.77 -3.36 -7.96
C ALA A 24 -2.38 -2.84 -8.37
N GLN A 25 -2.27 -1.54 -8.70
CA GLN A 25 -0.99 -0.92 -9.04
C GLN A 25 -0.02 -0.94 -7.86
N VAL A 26 -0.49 -0.69 -6.63
CA VAL A 26 0.37 -0.53 -5.45
C VAL A 26 1.21 -1.80 -5.15
N PRO A 27 0.62 -2.98 -4.91
CA PRO A 27 1.38 -4.21 -4.67
C PRO A 27 2.09 -4.67 -5.94
N GLY A 28 1.56 -4.38 -7.14
CA GLY A 28 2.22 -4.72 -8.40
C GLY A 28 3.53 -3.96 -8.61
N GLU A 29 3.53 -2.66 -8.32
CA GLU A 29 4.72 -1.80 -8.34
C GLU A 29 5.70 -2.18 -7.23
N ALA A 30 5.20 -2.47 -6.03
CA ALA A 30 6.01 -2.96 -4.92
C ALA A 30 6.65 -4.32 -5.24
N ALA A 31 5.92 -5.25 -5.86
CA ALA A 31 6.42 -6.56 -6.30
C ALA A 31 7.35 -6.47 -7.52
N ARG A 32 7.55 -5.27 -8.08
CA ARG A 32 8.34 -5.05 -9.29
C ARG A 32 7.82 -5.81 -10.51
N LEU A 33 6.51 -5.97 -10.63
CA LEU A 33 5.93 -6.63 -11.80
C LEU A 33 6.20 -5.77 -13.05
N PRO A 34 6.57 -6.40 -14.19
CA PRO A 34 6.97 -5.67 -15.40
C PRO A 34 5.94 -4.65 -15.88
N GLU A 35 4.65 -4.98 -15.79
CA GLU A 35 3.55 -4.13 -16.24
C GLU A 35 3.41 -2.83 -15.43
N PHE A 36 3.83 -2.83 -14.16
CA PHE A 36 3.73 -1.68 -13.27
C PHE A 36 5.07 -0.96 -13.03
N SER A 37 6.19 -1.58 -13.44
CA SER A 37 7.55 -1.10 -13.13
C SER A 37 8.31 -0.58 -14.35
N GLN A 38 7.60 -0.24 -15.43
CA GLN A 38 8.18 0.18 -16.72
C GLN A 38 9.09 1.42 -16.63
N HIS A 39 8.93 2.22 -15.58
CA HIS A 39 9.71 3.44 -15.34
C HIS A 39 10.98 3.20 -14.51
N VAL A 40 11.24 1.97 -14.03
CA VAL A 40 12.43 1.60 -13.26
C VAL A 40 13.35 0.76 -14.17
N PRO A 41 14.52 1.28 -14.58
CA PRO A 41 15.37 0.61 -15.57
C PRO A 41 15.99 -0.70 -15.05
N GLU A 42 16.26 -0.81 -13.75
CA GLU A 42 16.79 -2.02 -13.11
C GLU A 42 16.06 -2.29 -11.79
N PRO A 43 14.87 -2.92 -11.83
CA PRO A 43 14.06 -3.11 -10.64
C PRO A 43 14.69 -4.15 -9.71
N LYS A 44 15.13 -3.70 -8.53
CA LYS A 44 15.61 -4.59 -7.48
C LYS A 44 14.44 -5.22 -6.71
N PRO A 45 14.57 -6.47 -6.22
CA PRO A 45 13.54 -7.14 -5.44
C PRO A 45 13.10 -6.29 -4.25
N CYS A 46 11.80 -6.32 -3.96
CA CYS A 46 11.30 -5.70 -2.75
C CYS A 46 11.88 -6.38 -1.51
N ARG A 47 12.29 -5.58 -0.54
CA ARG A 47 12.67 -6.06 0.78
C ARG A 47 11.55 -5.78 1.76
N VAL A 48 10.89 -6.84 2.23
CA VAL A 48 9.91 -6.76 3.31
C VAL A 48 10.65 -6.49 4.62
N ILE A 49 10.38 -5.36 5.27
CA ILE A 49 10.96 -5.06 6.60
C ILE A 49 10.15 -5.73 7.71
N PHE A 50 8.83 -5.78 7.56
CA PHE A 50 7.93 -6.42 8.51
C PHE A 50 6.69 -6.90 7.76
N GLY A 51 6.04 -7.93 8.30
CA GLY A 51 4.68 -8.39 8.00
C GLY A 51 4.55 -9.06 6.65
N LEU A 52 3.62 -8.59 5.83
CA LEU A 52 3.22 -9.31 4.62
C LEU A 52 4.19 -9.04 3.45
N SER A 53 4.12 -9.85 2.40
CA SER A 53 4.67 -9.55 1.09
C SER A 53 3.65 -8.76 0.25
N PRO A 54 4.08 -8.07 -0.83
CA PRO A 54 3.15 -7.36 -1.71
C PRO A 54 2.00 -8.24 -2.23
N ALA A 55 2.28 -9.51 -2.55
CA ALA A 55 1.27 -10.46 -2.98
C ALA A 55 0.25 -10.75 -1.87
N GLU A 56 0.72 -10.96 -0.63
CA GLU A 56 -0.15 -11.20 0.52
C GLU A 56 -1.02 -9.98 0.89
N VAL A 57 -0.58 -8.74 0.64
CA VAL A 57 -1.46 -7.56 0.79
C VAL A 57 -2.63 -7.65 -0.16
N GLN A 58 -2.36 -8.00 -1.42
CA GLN A 58 -3.40 -8.08 -2.44
C GLN A 58 -4.44 -9.12 -2.02
N THR A 59 -3.98 -10.31 -1.63
CA THR A 59 -4.85 -11.39 -1.13
C THR A 59 -5.66 -10.93 0.09
N ARG A 60 -5.00 -10.40 1.12
CA ARG A 60 -5.68 -9.95 2.35
C ARG A 60 -6.68 -8.83 2.10
N HIS A 61 -6.34 -7.89 1.23
CA HIS A 61 -7.25 -6.82 0.82
C HIS A 61 -8.50 -7.41 0.14
N ASP A 62 -8.33 -8.34 -0.78
CA ASP A 62 -9.44 -8.93 -1.51
C ASP A 62 -10.36 -9.75 -0.59
N GLU A 63 -9.80 -10.45 0.39
CA GLU A 63 -10.52 -11.11 1.48
C GLU A 63 -11.32 -10.11 2.33
N MET A 64 -10.69 -9.01 2.78
CA MET A 64 -11.37 -7.96 3.56
C MET A 64 -12.55 -7.35 2.79
N VAL A 65 -12.37 -7.12 1.49
CA VAL A 65 -13.43 -6.57 0.64
C VAL A 65 -14.54 -7.59 0.38
N ALA A 66 -14.21 -8.87 0.25
CA ALA A 66 -15.19 -9.94 0.12
C ALA A 66 -16.01 -10.11 1.41
N ALA A 67 -15.36 -10.00 2.58
CA ALA A 67 -15.99 -10.07 3.90
C ALA A 67 -16.89 -8.86 4.18
N GLY A 68 -16.57 -7.69 3.64
CA GLY A 68 -17.37 -6.47 3.78
C GLY A 68 -18.70 -6.45 3.00
N ARG A 69 -19.25 -7.61 2.64
CA ARG A 69 -20.57 -7.74 2.01
C ARG A 69 -21.65 -7.73 3.10
N CYS A 70 -22.67 -6.91 2.92
CA CYS A 70 -23.79 -6.81 3.85
C CYS A 70 -25.10 -7.16 3.15
N GLU A 71 -25.97 -7.88 3.86
CA GLU A 71 -27.35 -8.08 3.46
C GLU A 71 -28.15 -6.80 3.73
N VAL A 72 -28.96 -6.39 2.75
CA VAL A 72 -29.85 -5.24 2.87
C VAL A 72 -31.25 -5.65 2.45
N THR A 73 -32.25 -5.24 3.21
CA THR A 73 -33.66 -5.36 2.82
C THR A 73 -34.00 -4.19 1.89
N LEU A 74 -34.49 -4.51 0.71
CA LEU A 74 -34.93 -3.53 -0.28
C LEU A 74 -36.36 -3.05 0.05
N LYS A 75 -36.78 -1.96 -0.59
CA LYS A 75 -38.10 -1.35 -0.35
C LYS A 75 -39.28 -2.27 -0.72
N ASP A 76 -39.03 -3.25 -1.58
CA ASP A 76 -40.00 -4.28 -2.00
C ASP A 76 -40.04 -5.49 -1.04
N GLY A 77 -39.28 -5.46 0.06
CA GLY A 77 -39.20 -6.54 1.05
C GLY A 77 -38.22 -7.65 0.68
N THR A 78 -37.57 -7.61 -0.48
CA THR A 78 -36.58 -8.61 -0.89
C THR A 78 -35.23 -8.36 -0.21
N THR A 79 -34.46 -9.42 0.04
CA THR A 79 -33.10 -9.31 0.57
C THR A 79 -32.09 -9.32 -0.57
N ALA A 80 -31.09 -8.44 -0.48
CA ALA A 80 -30.01 -8.34 -1.45
C ALA A 80 -28.66 -8.25 -0.75
N ILE A 81 -27.64 -8.93 -1.31
CA ILE A 81 -26.27 -8.79 -0.83
C ILE A 81 -25.60 -7.63 -1.55
N ARG A 82 -25.11 -6.64 -0.81
CA ARG A 82 -24.37 -5.49 -1.33
C ARG A 82 -22.91 -5.57 -0.88
N GLY A 83 -22.01 -5.59 -1.85
CA GLY A 83 -20.57 -5.45 -1.58
C GLY A 83 -20.14 -3.98 -1.53
N ILE A 84 -18.95 -3.75 -0.98
CA ILE A 84 -18.28 -2.45 -1.07
C ILE A 84 -18.15 -2.06 -2.54
N ARG A 85 -18.59 -0.84 -2.90
CA ARG A 85 -18.51 -0.38 -4.29
C ARG A 85 -17.05 -0.29 -4.74
N LYS A 86 -16.77 -0.56 -6.02
CA LYS A 86 -15.40 -0.59 -6.57
C LYS A 86 -14.70 0.77 -6.53
N ASP A 87 -15.47 1.87 -6.49
CA ASP A 87 -14.99 3.24 -6.42
C ASP A 87 -14.76 3.75 -5.00
N ARG A 88 -14.95 2.92 -3.97
CA ARG A 88 -14.61 3.27 -2.58
C ARG A 88 -13.15 2.99 -2.27
N HIS A 89 -12.53 3.95 -1.61
CA HIS A 89 -11.16 3.83 -1.13
C HIS A 89 -11.13 2.79 -0.01
N THR A 90 -10.35 1.74 -0.22
CA THR A 90 -10.30 0.54 0.64
C THR A 90 -8.88 0.16 1.03
N LEU A 91 -7.88 0.88 0.50
CA LEU A 91 -6.48 0.78 0.89
C LEU A 91 -5.91 2.18 1.15
N MET A 92 -5.17 2.35 2.25
CA MET A 92 -4.36 3.53 2.52
C MET A 92 -2.90 3.12 2.64
N THR A 93 -2.02 3.90 2.00
CA THR A 93 -0.58 3.69 1.94
C THR A 93 0.14 4.94 2.41
N ALA A 94 1.37 4.78 2.86
CA ALA A 94 2.27 5.85 3.24
C ALA A 94 3.63 5.65 2.61
N VAL A 95 4.25 6.71 2.12
CA VAL A 95 5.64 6.71 1.68
C VAL A 95 6.41 7.62 2.63
N ALA A 96 7.37 7.07 3.39
CA ALA A 96 8.32 7.85 4.16
C ALA A 96 9.74 7.73 3.58
N SER A 97 10.45 8.84 3.60
CA SER A 97 11.87 8.89 3.21
C SER A 97 12.57 10.03 3.94
N TYR A 98 13.86 9.86 4.16
CA TYR A 98 14.73 10.88 4.73
C TYR A 98 16.11 10.80 4.07
N PRO A 99 16.91 11.88 4.10
CA PRO A 99 18.24 11.89 3.52
C PRO A 99 19.22 11.11 4.40
N ASP A 100 19.94 10.19 3.79
CA ASP A 100 21.00 9.43 4.43
C ASP A 100 22.28 10.27 4.52
N SER A 101 22.34 11.20 5.48
CA SER A 101 23.49 12.10 5.67
C SER A 101 24.44 11.69 6.80
N ALA A 102 24.25 10.53 7.43
CA ALA A 102 25.11 10.09 8.52
C ALA A 102 26.13 9.05 8.01
N PRO A 103 27.46 9.24 8.21
CA PRO A 103 28.39 8.14 8.02
C PRO A 103 27.99 7.01 8.97
N ARG A 104 27.74 5.81 8.41
CA ARG A 104 27.34 4.61 9.16
C ARG A 104 28.36 4.34 10.27
N ARG A 105 28.04 4.75 11.52
CA ARG A 105 28.77 4.24 12.68
C ARG A 105 28.45 2.74 12.77
N GLY A 106 29.51 1.96 12.89
CA GLY A 106 29.47 0.52 12.71
C GLY A 106 28.51 -0.22 13.62
N VAL A 107 28.34 -1.49 13.25
CA VAL A 107 27.60 -2.56 13.93
C VAL A 107 26.09 -2.60 13.65
N GLY A 108 25.74 -3.32 12.58
CA GLY A 108 24.60 -4.26 12.61
C GLY A 108 23.16 -3.73 12.65
N ALA A 109 22.86 -2.49 12.29
CA ALA A 109 21.47 -1.99 12.30
C ALA A 109 20.77 -2.13 10.91
N PRO A 110 19.56 -2.72 10.83
CA PRO A 110 18.82 -2.79 9.57
C PRO A 110 18.36 -1.38 9.14
N THR A 111 18.62 -1.06 7.87
CA THR A 111 18.21 0.17 7.18
C THR A 111 16.67 0.32 7.17
N LEU A 112 16.16 1.35 7.84
CA LEU A 112 14.74 1.67 7.96
C LEU A 112 14.40 2.82 7.02
N GLY A 113 13.67 2.59 5.94
CA GLY A 113 12.97 3.62 5.17
C GLY A 113 11.51 3.19 5.12
N GLU A 114 10.65 3.84 5.90
CA GLU A 114 9.35 3.29 6.31
C GLU A 114 8.23 3.61 5.30
N VAL A 115 7.55 2.60 4.77
CA VAL A 115 6.30 2.75 4.00
C VAL A 115 5.24 2.10 4.87
N ARG A 116 4.14 2.77 5.22
CA ARG A 116 3.09 2.24 6.13
C ARG A 116 1.79 2.05 5.37
N ALA A 117 1.25 0.83 5.30
CA ALA A 117 -0.14 0.63 4.89
C ALA A 117 -1.01 0.36 6.13
N CYS A 118 -1.95 1.25 6.42
CA CYS A 118 -2.97 1.01 7.45
C CYS A 118 -4.25 0.53 6.76
N SER A 119 -4.67 -0.71 7.03
CA SER A 119 -6.03 -1.14 6.76
C SER A 119 -6.88 -0.78 7.99
N GLY A 120 -7.78 0.18 7.81
CA GLY A 120 -8.65 0.65 8.90
C GLY A 120 -9.71 -0.38 9.24
N GLY A 121 -9.62 -0.96 10.43
CA GLY A 121 -10.70 -1.68 11.11
C GLY A 121 -10.76 -1.20 12.55
N HIS A 122 -11.97 -0.86 13.03
CA HIS A 122 -12.19 -0.47 14.42
C HIS A 122 -11.64 -1.51 15.42
N GLY A 123 -10.87 -1.05 16.40
CA GLY A 123 -10.78 -1.67 17.72
C GLY A 123 -10.01 -2.99 17.87
N GLY A 124 -9.14 -3.38 16.93
CA GLY A 124 -8.27 -4.55 17.06
C GLY A 124 -6.86 -4.23 16.60
N GLN A 125 -5.87 -4.65 17.39
CA GLN A 125 -4.44 -4.48 17.11
C GLN A 125 -4.08 -5.09 15.73
N PRO A 126 -3.46 -4.33 14.78
CA PRO A 126 -3.18 -4.85 13.45
C PRO A 126 -1.87 -5.67 13.41
N ASP A 127 -2.00 -6.97 13.20
CA ASP A 127 -0.89 -7.94 13.10
C ASP A 127 -0.26 -8.01 11.69
N GLY A 128 0.17 -6.88 11.11
CA GLY A 128 0.85 -6.92 9.81
C GLY A 128 1.19 -5.57 9.21
N TRP A 129 2.48 -5.29 9.06
CA TRP A 129 3.05 -4.12 8.37
C TRP A 129 3.65 -4.56 7.01
N ILE A 130 3.94 -3.67 6.06
CA ILE A 130 4.82 -3.91 4.89
C ILE A 130 5.59 -2.64 4.63
N VAL A 131 6.88 -2.75 4.31
CA VAL A 131 7.72 -1.63 3.91
C VAL A 131 8.44 -1.93 2.59
N GLY A 132 8.55 -0.91 1.71
CA GLY A 132 9.36 -0.93 0.49
C GLY A 132 10.46 0.15 0.51
N HIS A 133 11.55 -0.09 -0.21
CA HIS A 133 12.75 0.76 -0.23
C HIS A 133 12.60 1.98 -1.16
N THR A 134 12.68 3.20 -0.63
CA THR A 134 12.71 4.45 -1.41
C THR A 134 14.15 4.84 -1.73
N GLY A 135 14.56 4.54 -2.96
CA GLY A 135 15.85 4.94 -3.50
C GLY A 135 15.75 5.45 -4.93
N GLU A 136 14.75 6.29 -5.24
CA GLU A 136 14.78 7.25 -6.35
C GLU A 136 13.51 8.13 -6.36
N ARG A 137 13.63 9.35 -6.90
CA ARG A 137 12.67 10.46 -6.76
C ARG A 137 11.28 10.10 -7.29
N PHE A 138 10.30 10.07 -6.38
CA PHE A 138 8.89 10.10 -6.72
C PHE A 138 8.57 11.48 -7.34
N LYS A 139 8.32 11.55 -8.65
CA LYS A 139 7.77 12.77 -9.27
C LYS A 139 6.25 12.70 -9.13
N ALA A 140 5.71 13.55 -8.26
CA ALA A 140 4.30 13.89 -8.27
C ALA A 140 3.97 14.60 -9.59
N HIS A 141 3.00 14.05 -10.33
CA HIS A 141 2.31 14.74 -11.42
C HIS A 141 0.99 15.31 -10.90
#